data_AF-A0A7K8UR35-F1
#
_entry.id   AF-A0A7K8UR35-F1
#
_cell.length_a   1.000
_cell.length_b   1.000
_cell.length_c   1.000
_cell.angle_alpha   90.00
_cell.angle_beta   90.00
_cell.angle_gamma   90.00
#
_symmetry.space_group_name_H-M   'P 1'
#
loop_
_entity.id
_entity.type
_entity.pdbx_description
1 polymer ?
#
loop_
_entity_poly.entity_id
_entity_poly.type
_entity_poly.pdbx_seq_one_letter_code
_entity_poly.pdbx_strand_id
1 'polypeptide(L)'
;TQGVPCAGGHRCCPRGSHCSADGESCIASPGTGGSHVAPRAVTCPDGQSECPDDATCCLTASGTWGCCPMPQASCCADKVHCCPHATVCDLARGRCLSPAGDVPLGTAFPAWKRQPLVPVAQRQVLCPDGRSACPDGATCCQLPAAQYGCCPLQNAVCCSDGQHCCPQGTACDLERSTCTSSGGWAQPLASLPKVHDVKCDEKTSCPDGSTCCRLSSGAWGCCPLEEAVCCPDHVHCCPQGYTCDPAAGSCLQEGGGRRPWLRKTPALARGGDVKCDEETSCPQGSTCCRLSLGTWGCCP
;
A
#
# COMPACT_ATOMS: atom_id res chain seq x y z
N THR A 1 27.42 -5.49 -13.42
CA THR A 1 26.35 -6.37 -12.90
C THR A 1 26.48 -7.72 -13.60
N GLN A 2 26.87 -8.78 -12.87
CA GLN A 2 27.23 -10.09 -13.44
C GLN A 2 25.98 -10.91 -13.81
N GLY A 3 25.83 -11.28 -15.09
CA GLY A 3 24.90 -12.29 -15.58
C GLY A 3 25.64 -13.59 -15.92
N VAL A 4 24.93 -14.73 -15.96
CA VAL A 4 25.53 -16.02 -16.32
C VAL A 4 25.45 -16.19 -17.85
N PRO A 5 26.57 -16.41 -18.55
CA PRO A 5 26.57 -16.60 -20.00
C PRO A 5 26.03 -17.99 -20.38
N CYS A 6 25.15 -18.06 -21.37
CA CYS A 6 24.65 -19.32 -21.92
C CYS A 6 25.73 -20.02 -22.77
N ALA A 7 25.69 -21.36 -22.84
CA ALA A 7 26.57 -22.13 -23.72
C ALA A 7 26.33 -21.68 -25.18
N GLY A 8 27.34 -21.05 -25.80
CA GLY A 8 27.25 -20.41 -27.10
C GLY A 8 27.60 -18.92 -27.12
N GLY A 9 27.71 -18.25 -25.96
CA GLY A 9 28.35 -16.92 -25.85
C GLY A 9 27.58 -15.71 -26.42
N HIS A 10 26.38 -15.91 -27.00
CA HIS A 10 25.62 -14.84 -27.64
C HIS A 10 24.49 -14.23 -26.77
N ARG A 11 24.24 -14.77 -25.57
CA ARG A 11 23.18 -14.31 -24.66
C ARG A 11 23.57 -14.46 -23.19
N CYS A 12 23.10 -13.52 -22.35
CA CYS A 12 23.31 -13.52 -20.90
C CYS A 12 21.95 -13.46 -20.19
N CYS A 13 21.75 -14.32 -19.20
CA CYS A 13 20.53 -14.28 -18.38
C CYS A 13 20.72 -13.48 -17.08
N PRO A 14 19.71 -12.72 -16.63
CA PRO A 14 19.74 -11.97 -15.37
C PRO A 14 19.78 -12.90 -14.14
N ARG A 15 20.15 -12.38 -12.96
CA ARG A 15 20.19 -13.19 -11.72
C ARG A 15 18.79 -13.75 -11.42
N GLY A 16 18.70 -15.08 -11.23
CA GLY A 16 17.44 -15.79 -10.94
C GLY A 16 16.89 -16.61 -12.11
N SER A 17 17.52 -16.57 -13.29
CA SER A 17 17.17 -17.42 -14.44
C SER A 17 18.36 -18.23 -14.93
N HIS A 18 18.07 -19.39 -15.53
CA HIS A 18 19.03 -20.26 -16.20
C HIS A 18 18.66 -20.38 -17.69
N CYS A 19 19.64 -20.70 -18.54
CA CYS A 19 19.40 -20.83 -19.96
C CYS A 19 18.63 -22.12 -20.26
N SER A 20 17.70 -22.05 -21.21
CA SER A 20 17.04 -23.22 -21.79
C SER A 20 18.07 -24.14 -22.45
N ALA A 21 17.73 -25.42 -22.63
CA ALA A 21 18.64 -26.42 -23.20
C ALA A 21 19.09 -26.08 -24.63
N ASP A 22 18.27 -25.35 -25.37
CA ASP A 22 18.52 -24.78 -26.70
C ASP A 22 19.37 -23.49 -26.68
N GLY A 23 19.58 -22.87 -25.50
CA GLY A 23 20.40 -21.68 -25.35
C GLY A 23 19.77 -20.38 -25.90
N GLU A 24 18.53 -20.41 -26.40
CA GLU A 24 17.89 -19.24 -27.00
C GLU A 24 17.02 -18.45 -26.02
N SER A 25 16.61 -19.07 -24.90
CA SER A 25 15.68 -18.50 -23.92
C SER A 25 16.19 -18.56 -22.48
N CYS A 26 15.83 -17.57 -21.65
CA CYS A 26 16.09 -17.58 -20.21
C CYS A 26 14.86 -18.10 -19.46
N ILE A 27 15.00 -19.22 -18.77
CA ILE A 27 13.95 -19.83 -17.94
C ILE A 27 14.18 -19.38 -16.49
N ALA A 28 13.14 -18.86 -15.85
CA ALA A 28 13.20 -18.55 -14.42
C ALA A 28 13.47 -19.85 -13.64
N SER A 29 14.49 -19.86 -12.79
CA SER A 29 14.71 -21.00 -11.89
C SER A 29 13.47 -21.14 -10.99
N PRO A 30 12.99 -22.37 -10.70
CA PRO A 30 11.97 -22.59 -9.68
C PRO A 30 12.62 -22.35 -8.32
N GLY A 31 12.73 -21.08 -7.97
CA GLY A 31 13.45 -20.58 -6.81
C GLY A 31 13.49 -19.07 -6.93
N THR A 32 12.73 -18.41 -6.04
CA THR A 32 12.54 -16.95 -5.93
C THR A 32 11.61 -16.31 -6.95
N GLY A 33 10.45 -16.94 -7.18
CA GLY A 33 9.26 -16.34 -7.78
C GLY A 33 8.02 -16.72 -6.96
N GLY A 34 8.14 -16.62 -5.62
CA GLY A 34 7.00 -16.80 -4.73
C GLY A 34 6.10 -15.59 -4.84
N SER A 35 4.93 -15.79 -5.46
CA SER A 35 3.73 -15.04 -5.12
C SER A 35 3.68 -14.94 -3.59
N HIS A 36 3.81 -13.73 -3.03
CA HIS A 36 3.58 -13.50 -1.60
C HIS A 36 2.08 -13.65 -1.31
N VAL A 37 1.58 -14.88 -1.38
CA VAL A 37 0.53 -15.29 -0.46
C VAL A 37 1.22 -15.34 0.89
N ALA A 38 0.96 -14.33 1.72
CA ALA A 38 1.44 -14.34 3.09
C ALA A 38 1.06 -15.70 3.72
N PRO A 39 2.01 -16.45 4.30
CA PRO A 39 1.69 -17.61 5.10
C PRO A 39 0.63 -17.20 6.14
N ARG A 40 -0.49 -17.92 6.23
CA ARG A 40 -1.61 -17.58 7.13
C ARG A 40 -1.11 -17.72 8.58
N ALA A 41 -0.80 -16.61 9.22
CA ALA A 41 -0.31 -16.63 10.58
C ALA A 41 -1.36 -17.21 11.57
N VAL A 42 -0.96 -18.20 12.36
CA VAL A 42 -1.74 -18.74 13.47
C VAL A 42 -1.82 -17.67 14.56
N THR A 43 -3.03 -17.29 14.92
CA THR A 43 -3.29 -16.29 15.95
C THR A 43 -3.27 -16.94 17.33
N CYS A 44 -2.46 -16.42 18.23
CA CYS A 44 -2.43 -16.90 19.61
C CYS A 44 -3.68 -16.45 20.39
N PRO A 45 -4.05 -17.15 21.48
CA PRO A 45 -5.27 -16.86 22.25
C PRO A 45 -5.38 -15.45 22.85
N ASP A 46 -4.27 -14.71 22.97
CA ASP A 46 -4.29 -13.30 23.39
C ASP A 46 -4.76 -12.32 22.32
N GLY A 47 -4.87 -12.76 21.06
CA GLY A 47 -5.20 -11.93 19.91
C GLY A 47 -4.15 -10.87 19.56
N GLN A 48 -3.01 -10.85 20.28
CA GLN A 48 -1.90 -9.89 20.10
C GLN A 48 -0.61 -10.56 19.63
N SER A 49 -0.50 -11.88 19.73
CA SER A 49 0.66 -12.64 19.29
C SER A 49 0.30 -13.50 18.07
N GLU A 50 1.25 -13.65 17.15
CA GLU A 50 1.10 -14.45 15.93
C GLU A 50 2.30 -15.37 15.69
N CYS A 51 2.01 -16.54 15.12
CA CYS A 51 2.97 -17.58 14.76
C CYS A 51 2.81 -17.98 13.28
N PRO A 52 3.85 -18.52 12.62
CA PRO A 52 3.74 -19.10 11.27
C PRO A 52 2.66 -20.20 11.14
N ASP A 53 2.17 -20.52 9.94
CA ASP A 53 1.12 -21.54 9.69
C ASP A 53 1.40 -22.90 10.34
N ASP A 54 2.66 -23.29 10.44
CA ASP A 54 3.11 -24.60 10.94
C ASP A 54 3.61 -24.55 12.39
N ALA A 55 3.23 -23.51 13.13
CA ALA A 55 3.68 -23.29 14.49
C ALA A 55 2.54 -23.25 15.52
N THR A 56 2.82 -23.75 16.72
CA THR A 56 1.86 -23.79 17.83
C THR A 56 2.20 -22.73 18.89
N CYS A 57 1.21 -21.95 19.31
CA CYS A 57 1.37 -20.95 20.36
C CYS A 57 1.51 -21.60 21.75
N CYS A 58 2.61 -21.34 22.44
CA CYS A 58 2.87 -21.79 23.81
C CYS A 58 3.08 -20.58 24.74
N LEU A 59 2.52 -20.65 25.95
CA LEU A 59 2.71 -19.61 26.95
C LEU A 59 4.11 -19.74 27.58
N THR A 60 4.84 -18.64 27.65
CA THR A 60 6.19 -18.57 28.24
C THR A 60 6.14 -18.22 29.73
N ALA A 61 7.25 -18.45 30.46
CA ALA A 61 7.36 -18.15 31.90
C ALA A 61 7.14 -16.65 32.22
N SER A 62 7.40 -15.78 31.25
CA SER A 62 7.23 -14.33 31.33
C SER A 62 5.76 -13.87 31.18
N GLY A 63 4.83 -14.79 30.90
CA GLY A 63 3.42 -14.47 30.59
C GLY A 63 3.17 -14.01 29.16
N THR A 64 4.18 -14.08 28.27
CA THR A 64 4.07 -13.78 26.83
C THR A 64 3.93 -15.07 26.01
N TRP A 65 3.55 -14.97 24.74
CA TRP A 65 3.47 -16.13 23.85
C TRP A 65 4.78 -16.40 23.11
N GLY A 66 5.07 -17.68 22.91
CA GLY A 66 6.13 -18.21 22.08
C GLY A 66 5.56 -19.14 21.02
N CYS A 67 6.24 -19.28 19.90
CA CYS A 67 5.89 -20.18 18.82
C CYS A 67 6.77 -21.41 18.87
N CYS A 68 6.14 -22.58 18.84
CA CYS A 68 6.83 -23.85 18.65
C CYS A 68 6.85 -24.19 17.17
N PRO A 69 8.01 -24.50 16.56
CA PRO A 69 8.17 -24.75 15.12
C PRO A 69 7.63 -26.11 14.70
N MET A 70 6.49 -26.52 15.26
CA MET A 70 5.81 -27.78 14.99
C MET A 70 4.29 -27.56 15.08
N PRO A 71 3.51 -28.17 14.19
CA PRO A 71 2.07 -28.16 14.29
C PRO A 71 1.61 -29.01 15.49
N GLN A 72 0.57 -28.55 16.19
CA GLN A 72 -0.04 -29.25 17.32
C GLN A 72 0.95 -29.65 18.44
N ALA A 73 1.95 -28.80 18.69
CA ALA A 73 2.98 -29.08 19.70
C ALA A 73 2.38 -29.10 21.12
N SER A 74 2.83 -30.06 21.93
CA SER A 74 2.56 -30.10 23.36
C SER A 74 3.55 -29.19 24.09
N CYS A 75 3.05 -28.10 24.68
CA CYS A 75 3.87 -27.16 25.43
C CYS A 75 4.33 -27.79 26.75
N CYS A 76 5.64 -27.81 27.02
CA CYS A 76 6.18 -28.40 28.23
C CYS A 76 5.94 -27.50 29.46
N ALA A 77 6.04 -28.10 30.65
CA ALA A 77 5.77 -27.41 31.92
C ALA A 77 6.75 -26.26 32.22
N ASP A 78 7.96 -26.32 31.66
CA ASP A 78 9.01 -25.31 31.82
C ASP A 78 8.76 -24.02 31.03
N LYS A 79 7.72 -23.99 30.19
CA LYS A 79 7.30 -22.80 29.42
C LYS A 79 8.37 -22.28 28.44
N VAL A 80 9.37 -23.10 28.11
CA VAL A 80 10.44 -22.78 27.17
C VAL A 80 10.50 -23.83 26.07
N HIS A 81 10.21 -25.08 26.40
CA HIS A 81 10.29 -26.18 25.45
C HIS A 81 8.92 -26.70 25.04
N CYS A 82 8.92 -27.42 23.93
CA CYS A 82 7.76 -28.07 23.38
C CYS A 82 8.12 -29.35 22.64
N CYS A 83 7.14 -30.22 22.56
CA CYS A 83 7.27 -31.54 22.01
C CYS A 83 6.21 -31.77 20.92
N PRO A 84 6.44 -32.70 19.98
CA PRO A 84 5.42 -33.10 19.00
C PRO A 84 4.12 -33.56 19.67
N HIS A 85 3.02 -33.54 18.93
CA HIS A 85 1.73 -34.06 19.41
C HIS A 85 1.87 -35.50 19.94
N ALA A 86 1.16 -35.81 21.03
CA ALA A 86 1.15 -37.13 21.66
C ALA A 86 2.51 -37.65 22.16
N THR A 87 3.43 -36.74 22.53
CA THR A 87 4.69 -37.09 23.19
C THR A 87 4.79 -36.45 24.57
N VAL A 88 5.51 -37.09 25.48
CA VAL A 88 5.65 -36.64 26.87
C VAL A 88 6.97 -35.90 27.05
N CYS A 89 6.92 -34.67 27.57
CA CYS A 89 8.12 -33.91 27.88
C CYS A 89 8.89 -34.53 29.07
N ASP A 90 10.09 -35.05 28.84
CA ASP A 90 11.06 -35.36 29.88
C ASP A 90 12.10 -34.22 29.96
N LEU A 91 11.82 -33.28 30.87
CA LEU A 91 12.67 -32.11 31.12
C LEU A 91 14.02 -32.50 31.75
N ALA A 92 14.08 -33.59 32.51
CA ALA A 92 15.31 -34.02 33.20
C ALA A 92 16.33 -34.57 32.20
N ARG A 93 15.85 -35.23 31.14
CA ARG A 93 16.68 -35.78 30.05
C ARG A 93 16.77 -34.86 28.84
N GLY A 94 15.97 -33.79 28.81
CA GLY A 94 15.86 -32.91 27.64
C GLY A 94 15.34 -33.64 26.41
N ARG A 95 14.40 -34.58 26.57
CA ARG A 95 13.80 -35.34 25.45
C ARG A 95 12.28 -35.47 25.52
N CYS A 96 11.64 -35.54 24.35
CA CYS A 96 10.24 -35.90 24.20
C CYS A 96 10.16 -37.43 24.06
N LEU A 97 9.51 -38.08 25.01
CA LEU A 97 9.32 -39.53 25.01
C LEU A 97 8.14 -39.88 24.11
N SER A 98 8.36 -40.81 23.16
CA SER A 98 7.31 -41.36 22.30
C SER A 98 7.46 -42.87 22.15
N PRO A 99 6.39 -43.59 21.78
CA PRO A 99 6.44 -45.03 21.49
C PRO A 99 7.34 -45.39 20.29
N ALA A 100 7.63 -44.42 19.42
CA ALA A 100 8.43 -44.60 18.19
C ALA A 100 9.91 -44.22 18.36
N GLY A 101 10.30 -43.68 19.53
CA GLY A 101 11.65 -43.20 19.81
C GLY A 101 11.67 -41.86 20.54
N ASP A 102 12.77 -41.54 21.21
CA ASP A 102 12.95 -40.26 21.89
C ASP A 102 13.51 -39.20 20.94
N VAL A 103 12.87 -38.02 20.91
CA VAL A 103 13.33 -36.88 20.10
C VAL A 103 13.76 -35.74 21.03
N PRO A 104 14.72 -34.89 20.64
CA PRO A 104 15.11 -33.73 21.46
C PRO A 104 13.94 -32.75 21.62
N LEU A 105 13.94 -32.00 22.73
CA LEU A 105 12.97 -30.92 22.96
C LEU A 105 13.11 -29.84 21.88
N GLY A 106 11.98 -29.40 21.33
CA GLY A 106 11.93 -28.18 20.55
C GLY A 106 11.97 -26.97 21.48
N THR A 107 12.66 -25.91 21.07
CA THR A 107 12.69 -24.65 21.81
C THR A 107 11.67 -23.69 21.20
N ALA A 108 10.78 -23.15 22.03
CA ALA A 108 9.85 -22.11 21.59
C ALA A 108 10.62 -20.82 21.33
N PHE A 109 10.42 -20.21 20.17
CA PHE A 109 10.94 -18.87 19.88
C PHE A 109 9.88 -17.82 20.24
N PRO A 110 10.25 -16.55 20.50
CA PRO A 110 9.27 -15.51 20.81
C PRO A 110 8.22 -15.38 19.70
N ALA A 111 6.95 -15.35 20.07
CA ALA A 111 5.90 -15.08 19.10
C ALA A 111 6.06 -13.66 18.57
N TRP A 112 5.73 -13.47 17.29
CA TRP A 112 5.71 -12.14 16.75
C TRP A 112 4.58 -11.38 17.42
N LYS A 113 4.88 -10.19 17.92
CA LYS A 113 3.81 -9.27 18.29
C LYS A 113 3.13 -8.91 16.99
N ARG A 114 1.82 -9.10 16.92
CA ARG A 114 1.03 -8.44 15.90
C ARG A 114 1.42 -6.98 15.98
N GLN A 115 2.02 -6.48 14.91
CA GLN A 115 2.03 -5.05 14.74
C GLN A 115 0.56 -4.65 14.84
N PRO A 116 0.23 -3.55 15.56
CA PRO A 116 -1.05 -2.92 15.33
C PRO A 116 -1.22 -2.88 13.82
N LEU A 117 -2.44 -3.06 13.32
CA LEU A 117 -2.77 -2.57 11.98
C LEU A 117 -2.50 -1.06 12.04
N VAL A 118 -1.22 -0.68 11.91
CA VAL A 118 -0.81 0.56 11.34
C VAL A 118 -1.65 0.59 10.08
N PRO A 119 -2.47 1.64 9.88
CA PRO A 119 -3.01 1.86 8.55
C PRO A 119 -1.80 1.70 7.65
N VAL A 120 -1.87 0.76 6.71
CA VAL A 120 -0.88 0.66 5.65
C VAL A 120 -0.82 2.07 5.11
N ALA A 121 0.20 2.82 5.51
CA ALA A 121 0.62 3.97 4.76
C ALA A 121 1.05 3.30 3.46
N GLN A 122 0.11 3.28 2.51
CA GLN A 122 0.37 2.91 1.12
C GLN A 122 1.75 3.49 0.84
N ARG A 123 2.74 2.67 0.48
CA ARG A 123 4.04 3.24 0.13
C ARG A 123 3.76 3.91 -1.19
N GLN A 124 3.45 5.19 -1.09
CA GLN A 124 2.99 5.96 -2.22
C GLN A 124 4.23 6.25 -3.07
N VAL A 125 4.17 5.89 -4.35
CA VAL A 125 5.18 6.31 -5.31
C VAL A 125 4.95 7.79 -5.56
N LEU A 126 5.90 8.62 -5.13
CA LEU A 126 5.89 10.04 -5.42
C LEU A 126 6.11 10.23 -6.92
N CYS A 127 5.18 10.92 -7.56
CA CYS A 127 5.25 11.21 -8.97
C CYS A 127 6.36 12.26 -9.27
N PRO A 128 6.81 12.38 -10.52
CA PRO A 128 7.95 13.24 -10.89
C PRO A 128 7.79 14.74 -10.56
N ASP A 129 6.56 15.22 -10.36
CA ASP A 129 6.24 16.58 -9.90
C ASP A 129 6.49 16.81 -8.40
N GLY A 130 6.71 15.75 -7.63
CA GLY A 130 6.94 15.82 -6.19
C GLY A 130 5.70 16.21 -5.37
N ARG A 131 4.50 16.26 -5.98
CA ARG A 131 3.24 16.60 -5.30
C ARG A 131 2.21 15.49 -5.39
N SER A 132 2.07 14.85 -6.55
CA SER A 132 1.17 13.71 -6.73
C SER A 132 1.79 12.42 -6.18
N ALA A 133 0.95 11.59 -5.56
CA ALA A 133 1.37 10.37 -4.86
C ALA A 133 0.41 9.23 -5.23
N CYS A 134 0.93 8.15 -5.80
CA CYS A 134 0.12 7.01 -6.26
C CYS A 134 0.33 5.79 -5.36
N PRO A 135 -0.70 4.93 -5.16
CA PRO A 135 -0.57 3.74 -4.33
C PRO A 135 0.50 2.77 -4.87
N ASP A 136 1.03 1.90 -4.01
CA ASP A 136 2.01 0.87 -4.36
C ASP A 136 1.59 0.11 -5.63
N GLY A 137 2.44 0.13 -6.66
CA GLY A 137 2.20 -0.55 -7.93
C GLY A 137 1.41 0.25 -8.99
N ALA A 138 0.94 1.46 -8.66
CA ALA A 138 0.33 2.34 -9.64
C ALA A 138 1.38 3.19 -10.38
N THR A 139 1.15 3.44 -11.68
CA THR A 139 2.03 4.25 -12.54
C THR A 139 1.51 5.68 -12.63
N CYS A 140 2.37 6.67 -12.36
CA CYS A 140 2.02 8.08 -12.52
C CYS A 140 1.96 8.45 -14.01
N CYS A 141 0.80 8.89 -14.49
CA CYS A 141 0.59 9.35 -15.86
C CYS A 141 0.36 10.86 -15.91
N GLN A 142 1.06 11.54 -16.81
CA GLN A 142 0.98 12.99 -16.99
C GLN A 142 -0.30 13.38 -17.74
N LEU A 143 -1.11 14.25 -17.15
CA LEU A 143 -2.33 14.82 -17.74
C LEU A 143 -2.02 16.13 -18.50
N PRO A 144 -2.93 16.58 -19.39
CA PRO A 144 -2.75 17.78 -20.20
C PRO A 144 -2.57 19.09 -19.41
N ALA A 145 -2.89 19.10 -18.12
CA ALA A 145 -2.80 20.26 -17.23
C ALA A 145 -1.57 20.25 -16.29
N ALA A 146 -0.50 19.52 -16.64
CA ALA A 146 0.68 19.31 -15.77
C ALA A 146 0.36 18.65 -14.41
N GLN A 147 -0.75 17.92 -14.35
CA GLN A 147 -1.17 17.11 -13.21
C GLN A 147 -0.80 15.64 -13.46
N TYR A 148 -0.72 14.82 -12.41
CA TYR A 148 -0.48 13.38 -12.54
C TYR A 148 -1.68 12.57 -12.04
N GLY A 149 -2.02 11.53 -12.80
CA GLY A 149 -3.07 10.57 -12.47
C GLY A 149 -2.47 9.21 -12.22
N CYS A 150 -3.10 8.44 -11.33
CA CYS A 150 -2.61 7.12 -10.95
C CYS A 150 -3.24 6.05 -11.82
N CYS A 151 -2.45 5.46 -12.71
CA CYS A 151 -2.87 4.25 -13.42
C CYS A 151 -2.72 3.04 -12.48
N PRO A 152 -3.75 2.22 -12.25
CA PRO A 152 -3.69 1.05 -11.36
C PRO A 152 -2.81 -0.08 -11.89
N LEU A 153 -2.35 0.00 -13.14
CA LEU A 153 -1.46 -0.98 -13.77
C LEU A 153 0.00 -0.69 -13.42
N GLN A 154 0.76 -1.75 -13.14
CA GLN A 154 2.21 -1.69 -12.95
C GLN A 154 2.91 -1.44 -14.28
N ASN A 155 3.83 -0.48 -14.32
CA ASN A 155 4.61 -0.11 -15.50
C ASN A 155 3.75 0.23 -16.74
N ALA A 156 2.65 0.94 -16.51
CA ALA A 156 1.69 1.26 -17.55
C ALA A 156 2.28 2.21 -18.60
N VAL A 157 1.82 2.05 -19.84
CA VAL A 157 2.00 3.02 -20.93
C VAL A 157 0.88 4.06 -20.81
N CYS A 158 1.25 5.31 -20.54
CA CYS A 158 0.31 6.42 -20.48
C CYS A 158 -0.08 6.85 -21.89
N CYS A 159 -1.38 6.92 -22.16
CA CYS A 159 -1.87 7.35 -23.47
C CYS A 159 -1.76 8.88 -23.62
N SER A 160 -1.67 9.36 -24.86
CA SER A 160 -1.50 10.79 -25.16
C SER A 160 -2.73 11.64 -24.84
N ASP A 161 -3.88 11.02 -24.59
CA ASP A 161 -5.10 11.69 -24.14
C ASP A 161 -5.07 12.08 -22.65
N GLY A 162 -4.11 11.57 -21.87
CA GLY A 162 -3.98 11.79 -20.44
C GLY A 162 -5.19 11.33 -19.62
N GLN A 163 -6.02 10.44 -20.17
CA GLN A 163 -7.21 9.89 -19.53
C GLN A 163 -7.20 8.37 -19.51
N HIS A 164 -6.36 7.74 -20.33
CA HIS A 164 -6.24 6.30 -20.36
C HIS A 164 -4.80 5.83 -20.17
N CYS A 165 -4.69 4.60 -19.68
CA CYS A 165 -3.42 3.92 -19.58
C CYS A 165 -3.56 2.47 -20.06
N CYS A 166 -2.46 1.93 -20.55
CA CYS A 166 -2.38 0.59 -21.06
C CYS A 166 -1.28 -0.21 -20.35
N PRO A 167 -1.38 -1.55 -20.28
CA PRO A 167 -0.34 -2.38 -19.69
C PRO A 167 0.99 -2.29 -20.44
N GLN A 168 2.08 -2.66 -19.78
CA GLN A 168 3.42 -2.68 -20.37
C GLN A 168 3.45 -3.51 -21.67
N GLY A 169 4.10 -3.00 -22.72
CA GLY A 169 4.21 -3.70 -24.01
C GLY A 169 3.04 -3.52 -24.98
N THR A 170 2.18 -2.53 -24.74
CA THR A 170 1.09 -2.14 -25.64
C THR A 170 1.22 -0.71 -26.15
N ALA A 171 0.60 -0.44 -27.29
CA ALA A 171 0.36 0.88 -27.85
C ALA A 171 -1.11 1.26 -27.65
N CYS A 172 -1.35 2.51 -27.28
CA CYS A 172 -2.69 3.06 -27.18
C CYS A 172 -3.26 3.33 -28.58
N ASP A 173 -4.33 2.63 -28.94
CA ASP A 173 -5.18 2.97 -30.08
C ASP A 173 -6.38 3.79 -29.54
N LEU A 174 -6.26 5.11 -29.64
CA LEU A 174 -7.28 6.05 -29.16
C LEU A 174 -8.53 6.06 -30.04
N GLU A 175 -8.40 5.78 -31.33
CA GLU A 175 -9.53 5.74 -32.27
C GLU A 175 -10.46 4.57 -31.98
N ARG A 176 -9.87 3.44 -31.59
CA ARG A 176 -10.60 2.21 -31.27
C ARG A 176 -10.78 2.01 -29.76
N SER A 177 -10.22 2.90 -28.95
CA SER A 177 -10.18 2.81 -27.48
C SER A 177 -9.63 1.45 -26.99
N THR A 178 -8.60 0.94 -27.66
CA THR A 178 -7.96 -0.34 -27.32
C THR A 178 -6.44 -0.23 -27.12
N CYS A 179 -5.91 -1.01 -26.20
CA CYS A 179 -4.49 -1.26 -26.04
C CYS A 179 -4.13 -2.40 -27.00
N THR A 180 -3.33 -2.10 -28.02
CA THR A 180 -2.89 -3.07 -29.03
C THR A 180 -1.44 -3.46 -28.79
N SER A 181 -1.03 -4.64 -29.22
CA SER A 181 0.37 -5.05 -29.14
C SER A 181 0.84 -5.75 -30.40
N SER A 182 2.16 -5.87 -30.52
CA SER A 182 2.86 -6.50 -31.64
C SER A 182 2.46 -7.97 -31.88
N GLY A 183 1.87 -8.65 -30.88
CA GLY A 183 1.35 -10.01 -31.00
C GLY A 183 -0.12 -10.13 -31.46
N GLY A 184 -0.76 -9.04 -31.87
CA GLY A 184 -2.17 -9.05 -32.34
C GLY A 184 -3.23 -9.13 -31.23
N TRP A 185 -2.83 -8.96 -29.96
CA TRP A 185 -3.77 -8.86 -28.86
C TRP A 185 -4.29 -7.42 -28.70
N ALA A 186 -5.58 -7.30 -28.38
CA ALA A 186 -6.25 -6.03 -28.14
C ALA A 186 -7.12 -6.15 -26.89
N GLN A 187 -7.02 -5.19 -25.97
CA GLN A 187 -7.90 -5.06 -24.81
C GLN A 187 -8.44 -3.62 -24.69
N PRO A 188 -9.58 -3.39 -24.03
CA PRO A 188 -10.06 -2.02 -23.82
C PRO A 188 -9.07 -1.17 -23.03
N LEU A 189 -9.00 0.12 -23.36
CA LEU A 189 -8.25 1.12 -22.59
C LEU A 189 -8.71 1.13 -21.13
N ALA A 190 -7.78 1.09 -20.17
CA ALA A 190 -8.11 1.31 -18.78
C ALA A 190 -8.28 2.82 -18.56
N SER A 191 -9.49 3.24 -18.16
CA SER A 191 -9.75 4.62 -17.78
C SER A 191 -9.01 4.95 -16.49
N LEU A 192 -8.29 6.07 -16.49
CA LEU A 192 -7.88 6.67 -15.23
C LEU A 192 -9.15 7.12 -14.51
N PRO A 193 -9.39 6.69 -13.25
CA PRO A 193 -10.44 7.31 -12.47
C PRO A 193 -10.10 8.79 -12.34
N LYS A 194 -10.98 9.66 -12.85
CA LYS A 194 -10.91 11.09 -12.55
C LYS A 194 -11.01 11.23 -11.04
N VAL A 195 -9.94 11.71 -10.42
CA VAL A 195 -9.96 12.16 -9.04
C VAL A 195 -10.94 13.33 -8.97
N HIS A 196 -12.15 13.07 -8.47
CA HIS A 196 -13.10 14.11 -8.12
C HIS A 196 -12.66 14.73 -6.81
N ASP A 197 -11.98 15.88 -6.88
CA ASP A 197 -11.66 16.59 -5.65
C ASP A 197 -12.95 17.06 -4.95
N VAL A 198 -13.10 16.70 -3.67
CA VAL A 198 -14.18 17.16 -2.80
C VAL A 198 -13.98 18.66 -2.54
N LYS A 199 -14.85 19.49 -3.13
CA LYS A 199 -14.78 20.95 -3.01
C LYS A 199 -15.13 21.36 -1.57
N CYS A 200 -14.15 21.93 -0.85
CA CYS A 200 -14.36 22.45 0.49
C CYS A 200 -14.88 23.89 0.46
N ASP A 201 -14.28 24.72 -0.40
CA ASP A 201 -14.75 26.07 -0.73
C ASP A 201 -14.33 26.47 -2.16
N GLU A 202 -14.47 27.75 -2.51
CA GLU A 202 -14.07 28.26 -3.83
C GLU A 202 -12.57 28.12 -4.13
N LYS A 203 -11.72 28.06 -3.10
CA LYS A 203 -10.26 28.11 -3.22
C LYS A 203 -9.55 26.85 -2.73
N THR A 204 -10.26 25.88 -2.16
CA THR A 204 -9.69 24.71 -1.51
C THR A 204 -10.51 23.46 -1.77
N SER A 205 -9.81 22.34 -1.93
CA SER A 205 -10.42 21.03 -2.11
C SER A 205 -9.60 19.92 -1.47
N CYS A 206 -10.28 18.81 -1.23
CA CYS A 206 -9.71 17.58 -0.71
C CYS A 206 -9.71 16.50 -1.78
N PRO A 207 -8.79 15.51 -1.69
CA PRO A 207 -8.80 14.40 -2.62
C PRO A 207 -10.09 13.59 -2.50
N ASP A 208 -10.38 12.79 -3.53
CA ASP A 208 -11.51 11.86 -3.54
C ASP A 208 -11.56 11.00 -2.27
N GLY A 209 -12.77 10.72 -1.79
CA GLY A 209 -12.98 9.93 -0.58
C GLY A 209 -12.60 10.63 0.73
N SER A 210 -12.35 11.95 0.70
CA SER A 210 -12.02 12.75 1.90
C SER A 210 -13.12 13.73 2.28
N THR A 211 -13.24 14.02 3.57
CA THR A 211 -14.20 14.99 4.11
C THR A 211 -13.53 16.30 4.49
N CYS A 212 -14.10 17.42 4.05
CA CYS A 212 -13.65 18.76 4.40
C CYS A 212 -13.97 19.09 5.86
N CYS A 213 -12.94 19.32 6.67
CA CYS A 213 -13.05 19.69 8.08
C CYS A 213 -12.26 20.97 8.38
N ARG A 214 -12.75 21.79 9.31
CA ARG A 214 -12.06 23.03 9.69
C ARG A 214 -10.92 22.79 10.67
N LEU A 215 -9.81 23.51 10.44
CA LEU A 215 -8.63 23.59 11.31
C LEU A 215 -8.77 24.71 12.34
N SER A 216 -7.92 24.70 13.37
CA SER A 216 -7.91 25.72 14.43
C SER A 216 -7.52 27.11 13.92
N SER A 217 -6.79 27.16 12.80
CA SER A 217 -6.45 28.39 12.07
C SER A 217 -7.62 28.98 11.28
N GLY A 218 -8.78 28.29 11.21
CA GLY A 218 -9.92 28.67 10.39
C GLY A 218 -9.84 28.23 8.92
N ALA A 219 -8.69 27.69 8.49
CA ALA A 219 -8.48 27.09 7.17
C ALA A 219 -9.16 25.72 7.04
N TRP A 220 -9.30 25.25 5.79
CA TRP A 220 -9.80 23.91 5.49
C TRP A 220 -8.72 22.86 5.63
N GLY A 221 -9.12 21.69 6.12
CA GLY A 221 -8.35 20.47 6.19
C GLY A 221 -9.13 19.29 5.65
N CYS A 222 -8.43 18.24 5.22
CA CYS A 222 -8.98 17.01 4.71
C CYS A 222 -8.90 15.92 5.77
N CYS A 223 -10.03 15.29 6.06
CA CYS A 223 -10.07 14.01 6.73
C CYS A 223 -10.06 12.90 5.68
N PRO A 224 -9.16 11.90 5.74
CA PRO A 224 -9.05 10.83 4.73
C PRO A 224 -10.14 9.75 4.87
N LEU A 225 -11.33 10.15 5.35
CA LEU A 225 -12.49 9.30 5.53
C LEU A 225 -13.67 9.96 4.81
N GLU A 226 -14.49 9.14 4.16
CA GLU A 226 -15.78 9.56 3.62
C GLU A 226 -16.75 9.85 4.78
N GLU A 227 -17.53 10.92 4.63
CA GLU A 227 -18.56 11.35 5.58
C GLU A 227 -18.07 11.44 7.04
N ALA A 228 -16.84 11.92 7.22
CA ALA A 228 -16.19 11.95 8.52
C ALA A 228 -16.84 12.94 9.49
N VAL A 229 -16.87 12.58 10.76
CA VAL A 229 -17.22 13.47 11.86
C VAL A 229 -15.99 14.32 12.22
N CYS A 230 -16.08 15.63 11.98
CA CYS A 230 -15.01 16.57 12.34
C CYS A 230 -14.98 16.79 13.85
N CYS A 231 -13.90 16.40 14.52
CA CYS A 231 -13.80 16.57 15.98
C CYS A 231 -13.61 18.05 16.38
N PRO A 232 -14.06 18.43 17.59
CA PRO A 232 -14.02 19.80 18.10
C PRO A 232 -12.60 20.27 18.45
N ASP A 233 -11.63 19.36 18.48
CA ASP A 233 -10.22 19.69 18.69
C ASP A 233 -9.57 20.36 17.47
N HIS A 234 -10.30 20.45 16.36
CA HIS A 234 -9.86 21.02 15.09
C HIS A 234 -8.65 20.35 14.44
N VAL A 235 -8.18 19.22 14.98
CA VAL A 235 -6.99 18.50 14.50
C VAL A 235 -7.35 17.08 14.06
N HIS A 236 -8.35 16.45 14.68
CA HIS A 236 -8.73 15.07 14.41
C HIS A 236 -10.14 14.93 13.85
N CYS A 237 -10.41 13.77 13.29
CA CYS A 237 -11.70 13.38 12.74
C CYS A 237 -11.97 11.90 13.00
N CYS A 238 -13.25 11.54 13.04
CA CYS A 238 -13.75 10.20 13.26
C CYS A 238 -14.57 9.71 12.06
N PRO A 239 -14.66 8.39 11.83
CA PRO A 239 -15.54 7.84 10.82
C PRO A 239 -17.02 8.11 11.16
N GLN A 240 -17.88 8.02 10.15
CA GLN A 240 -19.32 8.14 10.31
C GLN A 240 -19.86 7.21 11.41
N GLY A 241 -20.75 7.71 12.26
CA GLY A 241 -21.35 6.94 13.35
C GLY A 241 -20.46 6.75 14.58
N TYR A 242 -19.32 7.46 14.65
CA TYR A 242 -18.49 7.54 15.85
C TYR A 242 -18.51 8.95 16.44
N THR A 243 -18.45 9.02 17.77
CA THR A 243 -18.35 10.26 18.55
C THR A 243 -16.90 10.50 18.97
N CYS A 244 -16.41 11.72 18.82
CA CYS A 244 -15.07 12.08 19.25
C CYS A 244 -14.99 12.12 20.79
N ASP A 245 -14.01 11.43 21.37
CA ASP A 245 -13.62 11.50 22.77
C ASP A 245 -12.22 12.14 22.88
N PRO A 246 -12.14 13.46 23.14
CA PRO A 246 -10.87 14.17 23.29
C PRO A 246 -10.06 13.77 24.52
N ALA A 247 -10.72 13.26 25.57
CA ALA A 247 -10.03 12.87 26.80
C ALA A 247 -9.26 11.57 26.62
N ALA A 248 -9.82 10.63 25.86
CA ALA A 248 -9.17 9.36 25.51
C ALA A 248 -8.35 9.42 24.22
N GLY A 249 -8.50 10.48 23.42
CA GLY A 249 -7.87 10.61 22.12
C GLY A 249 -8.37 9.58 21.10
N SER A 250 -9.67 9.30 21.13
CA SER A 250 -10.26 8.19 20.37
C SER A 250 -11.68 8.50 19.87
N CYS A 251 -12.14 7.69 18.92
CA CYS A 251 -13.50 7.67 18.40
C CYS A 251 -14.27 6.56 19.13
N LEU A 252 -15.41 6.91 19.72
CA LEU A 252 -16.32 6.01 20.41
C LEU A 252 -17.53 5.67 19.53
N GLN A 253 -17.81 4.38 19.35
CA GLN A 253 -19.05 3.91 18.72
C GLN A 253 -20.13 3.69 19.80
N GLU A 254 -21.40 3.88 19.45
CA GLU A 254 -22.56 3.65 20.35
C GLU A 254 -22.67 2.19 20.90
N GLY A 255 -21.84 1.26 20.43
CA GLY A 255 -21.69 -0.10 20.97
C GLY A 255 -20.48 -0.32 21.89
N GLY A 256 -19.80 0.74 22.36
CA GLY A 256 -18.63 0.65 23.24
C GLY A 256 -17.30 0.34 22.53
N GLY A 257 -17.32 0.27 21.19
CA GLY A 257 -16.10 0.14 20.38
C GLY A 257 -15.29 1.44 20.39
N ARG A 258 -14.02 1.36 20.80
CA ARG A 258 -13.08 2.48 20.75
C ARG A 258 -12.04 2.28 19.64
N ARG A 259 -11.77 3.31 18.86
CA ARG A 259 -10.72 3.30 17.84
C ARG A 259 -9.93 4.61 17.87
N PRO A 260 -8.64 4.62 17.49
CA PRO A 260 -7.89 5.87 17.39
C PRO A 260 -8.55 6.81 16.36
N TRP A 261 -8.62 8.10 16.69
CA TRP A 261 -9.04 9.12 15.73
C TRP A 261 -7.97 9.35 14.66
N LEU A 262 -8.36 9.90 13.51
CA LEU A 262 -7.43 10.23 12.43
C LEU A 262 -7.12 11.72 12.43
N ARG A 263 -5.90 12.07 12.02
CA ARG A 263 -5.46 13.47 11.94
C ARG A 263 -5.86 14.07 10.59
N LYS A 264 -6.35 15.30 10.60
CA LYS A 264 -6.61 16.11 9.41
C LYS A 264 -5.30 16.49 8.73
N THR A 265 -5.30 16.53 7.41
CA THR A 265 -4.25 17.19 6.60
C THR A 265 -4.74 18.56 6.14
N PRO A 266 -3.88 19.53 5.83
CA PRO A 266 -4.33 20.79 5.22
C PRO A 266 -5.01 20.54 3.88
N ALA A 267 -6.09 21.27 3.58
CA ALA A 267 -6.75 21.17 2.29
C ALA A 267 -5.85 21.75 1.20
N LEU A 268 -5.90 21.13 0.02
CA LEU A 268 -5.13 21.60 -1.11
C LEU A 268 -5.79 22.90 -1.60
N ALA A 269 -5.00 23.96 -1.75
CA ALA A 269 -5.49 25.12 -2.47
C ALA A 269 -5.83 24.67 -3.90
N ARG A 270 -7.10 24.79 -4.29
CA ARG A 270 -7.46 24.79 -5.70
C ARG A 270 -6.57 25.85 -6.33
N GLY A 271 -5.73 25.42 -7.25
CA GLY A 271 -4.89 26.31 -8.03
C GLY A 271 -5.81 27.29 -8.74
N GLY A 272 -6.02 28.44 -8.11
CA GLY A 272 -6.72 29.56 -8.73
C GLY A 272 -5.91 29.95 -9.94
N ASP A 273 -6.60 30.10 -11.04
CA ASP A 273 -6.11 30.79 -12.22
C ASP A 273 -5.40 32.09 -11.78
N VAL A 274 -4.18 32.31 -12.30
CA VAL A 274 -3.41 33.53 -12.02
C VAL A 274 -4.13 34.67 -12.72
N LYS A 275 -4.88 35.46 -11.95
CA LYS A 275 -5.67 36.57 -12.46
C LYS A 275 -4.76 37.67 -13.00
N CYS A 276 -4.83 37.91 -14.31
CA CYS A 276 -4.04 38.94 -15.00
C CYS A 276 -4.79 40.28 -15.05
N ASP A 277 -6.12 40.22 -15.22
CA ASP A 277 -7.04 41.35 -15.08
C ASP A 277 -8.48 40.89 -14.74
N GLU A 278 -9.48 41.76 -14.90
CA GLU A 278 -10.89 41.46 -14.65
C GLU A 278 -11.42 40.33 -15.58
N GLU A 279 -10.88 40.19 -16.79
CA GLU A 279 -11.40 39.34 -17.88
C GLU A 279 -10.48 38.16 -18.26
N THR A 280 -9.21 38.21 -17.85
CA THR A 280 -8.15 37.29 -18.25
C THR A 280 -7.49 36.67 -17.03
N SER A 281 -7.50 35.34 -16.97
CA SER A 281 -6.75 34.56 -15.99
C SER A 281 -5.97 33.44 -16.66
N CYS A 282 -4.80 33.10 -16.09
CA CYS A 282 -3.90 32.09 -16.62
C CYS A 282 -3.92 30.79 -15.83
N PRO A 283 -3.70 29.62 -16.47
CA PRO A 283 -3.69 28.33 -15.79
C PRO A 283 -2.55 28.26 -14.76
N GLN A 284 -2.72 27.37 -13.77
CA GLN A 284 -1.77 27.20 -12.68
C GLN A 284 -0.37 26.85 -13.23
N GLY A 285 0.65 27.59 -12.78
CA GLY A 285 2.02 27.42 -13.27
C GLY A 285 2.41 28.39 -14.39
N SER A 286 1.46 29.12 -14.96
CA SER A 286 1.73 30.19 -15.91
C SER A 286 1.77 31.57 -15.25
N THR A 287 2.62 32.45 -15.77
CA THR A 287 2.71 33.86 -15.41
C THR A 287 1.97 34.74 -16.42
N CYS A 288 1.43 35.87 -15.95
CA CYS A 288 0.77 36.85 -16.80
C CYS A 288 1.81 37.71 -17.55
N CYS A 289 1.73 37.73 -18.87
CA CYS A 289 2.56 38.54 -19.75
C CYS A 289 1.68 39.55 -20.50
N ARG A 290 2.17 40.79 -20.66
CA ARG A 290 1.44 41.84 -21.38
C ARG A 290 1.89 41.89 -22.84
N LEU A 291 0.98 41.68 -23.77
CA LEU A 291 1.24 41.66 -25.21
C LEU A 291 1.31 43.07 -25.79
N SER A 292 1.96 43.23 -26.94
CA SER A 292 2.15 44.50 -27.64
C SER A 292 0.84 45.20 -28.05
N LEU A 293 -0.27 44.45 -28.09
CA LEU A 293 -1.62 44.93 -28.38
C LEU A 293 -2.40 45.37 -27.12
N GLY A 294 -1.77 45.35 -25.94
CA GLY A 294 -2.36 45.76 -24.67
C GLY A 294 -3.17 44.68 -23.94
N THR A 295 -3.34 43.51 -24.54
CA THR A 295 -4.00 42.33 -23.97
C THR A 295 -3.06 41.49 -23.11
N TRP A 296 -3.62 40.68 -22.21
CA TRP A 296 -2.87 39.73 -21.40
C TRP A 296 -2.75 38.36 -22.09
N GLY A 297 -1.61 37.71 -21.90
CA GLY A 297 -1.34 36.35 -22.33
C GLY A 297 -0.68 35.53 -21.23
N CYS A 298 -0.75 34.20 -21.36
CA CYS A 298 -0.20 33.26 -20.38
C CYS A 298 1.14 32.71 -20.85
N CYS A 299 2.17 32.89 -20.04
CA CYS A 299 3.52 32.38 -20.25
C CYS A 299 3.78 31.19 -19.32
N PRO A 300 4.28 30.04 -19.81
CA PRO A 300 4.72 28.94 -18.95
C PRO A 300 5.94 29.31 -18.09
#